data_AF-A0A7S4QT78-F1
#
_entry.id   AF-A0A7S4QT78-F1
#
_cell.length_a   1.000
_cell.length_b   1.000
_cell.length_c   1.000
_cell.angle_alpha   90.00
_cell.angle_beta   90.00
_cell.angle_gamma   90.00
#
_symmetry.space_group_name_H-M   'P 1'
#
loop_
_entity.id
_entity.type
_entity.pdbx_description
1 polymer ?
#
loop_
_entity_poly.entity_id
_entity_poly.type
_entity_poly.pdbx_seq_one_letter_code
_entity_poly.pdbx_strand_id
1 'polypeptide(L)'
;SDALGEWLQDSRNAARAEADAEIYPTIVKVLTFYMRRQIHALSKGGGKRAAVRVEGAALLLQTVRAACRSQRHTAGPPRLARGLRKLWDHVEEVVRHEALLQRQPAVLPYYCRLVRELCECSALGYLSELRGEPMKRLLGHLLSFRTSEAQVAGLDAAAQLIRHADGDISSEASWFCDRMVAQLRQGGQPAAAACLAAMALRCPYAFRDWLLAG
;
A
#
# COMPACT_ATOMS: atom_id res chain seq x y z
N SER A 1 10.23 -21.75 -14.18
CA SER A 1 11.28 -20.83 -13.75
C SER A 1 10.72 -19.43 -13.77
N ASP A 2 10.87 -18.70 -12.68
CA ASP A 2 10.46 -17.30 -12.52
C ASP A 2 11.65 -16.43 -12.91
N ALA A 3 11.86 -16.26 -14.21
CA ALA A 3 13.04 -15.58 -14.75
C ALA A 3 13.19 -14.13 -14.23
N LEU A 4 12.09 -13.44 -13.92
CA LEU A 4 12.15 -12.10 -13.33
C LEU A 4 12.54 -12.17 -11.84
N GLY A 5 12.02 -13.14 -11.09
CA GLY A 5 12.42 -13.37 -9.70
C GLY A 5 13.91 -13.71 -9.59
N GLU A 6 14.41 -14.59 -10.45
CA GLU A 6 15.84 -14.93 -10.57
C GLU A 6 16.66 -13.69 -10.96
N TRP A 7 16.18 -12.89 -11.93
CA TRP A 7 16.83 -11.66 -12.36
C TRP A 7 16.95 -10.63 -11.22
N LEU A 8 15.90 -10.46 -10.41
CA LEU A 8 15.88 -9.54 -9.26
C LEU A 8 16.80 -9.97 -8.11
N GLN A 9 17.14 -11.26 -8.02
CA GLN A 9 18.04 -11.81 -7.00
C GLN A 9 19.51 -11.81 -7.43
N ASP A 10 19.79 -11.67 -8.73
CA ASP A 10 21.16 -11.57 -9.24
C ASP A 10 21.78 -10.20 -8.90
N SER A 11 22.84 -10.24 -8.09
CA SER A 11 23.61 -9.07 -7.67
C SER A 11 24.09 -8.16 -8.81
N ARG A 12 24.40 -8.70 -10.00
CA ARG A 12 24.84 -7.91 -11.16
C ARG A 12 23.69 -7.13 -11.77
N ASN A 13 22.53 -7.76 -11.85
CA ASN A 13 21.30 -7.14 -12.35
C ASN A 13 20.77 -6.10 -11.36
N ALA A 14 20.87 -6.39 -10.06
CA ALA A 14 20.58 -5.41 -9.02
C ALA A 14 21.46 -4.16 -9.20
N ALA A 15 22.79 -4.29 -9.23
CA ALA A 15 23.70 -3.16 -9.43
C ALA A 15 23.40 -2.35 -10.71
N ARG A 16 23.04 -3.03 -11.80
CA ARG A 16 22.59 -2.37 -13.04
C ARG A 16 21.28 -1.59 -12.85
N ALA A 17 20.32 -2.16 -12.13
CA ALA A 17 19.05 -1.51 -11.80
C ALA A 17 19.22 -0.31 -10.86
N GLU A 18 20.21 -0.34 -9.97
CA GLU A 18 20.52 0.81 -9.10
C GLU A 18 21.17 1.95 -9.89
N ALA A 19 21.99 1.63 -10.90
CA ALA A 19 22.63 2.62 -11.76
C ALA A 19 21.64 3.33 -12.71
N ASP A 20 20.55 2.66 -13.10
CA ASP A 20 19.54 3.19 -14.02
C ASP A 20 18.17 3.34 -13.34
N ALA A 21 17.80 4.60 -13.08
CA ALA A 21 16.58 4.97 -12.37
C ALA A 21 15.27 4.56 -13.07
N GLU A 22 15.29 4.19 -14.36
CA GLU A 22 14.07 3.81 -15.10
C GLU A 22 13.80 2.30 -15.10
N ILE A 23 14.75 1.46 -14.68
CA ILE A 23 14.59 0.00 -14.69
C ILE A 23 13.47 -0.45 -13.74
N TYR A 24 13.54 -0.08 -12.46
CA TYR A 24 12.50 -0.48 -11.49
C TYR A 24 11.10 0.06 -11.82
N PRO A 25 10.91 1.36 -12.16
CA PRO A 25 9.61 1.87 -12.59
C PRO A 25 9.05 1.12 -13.81
N THR A 26 9.91 0.76 -14.78
CA THR A 26 9.48 0.01 -15.96
C THR A 26 9.00 -1.40 -15.60
N ILE A 27 9.75 -2.12 -14.77
CA ILE A 27 9.35 -3.46 -14.29
C ILE A 27 8.01 -3.37 -13.55
N VAL A 28 7.85 -2.39 -12.65
CA VAL A 28 6.59 -2.20 -11.92
C VAL A 28 5.43 -1.86 -12.83
N LYS A 29 5.63 -0.99 -13.84
CA LYS A 29 4.60 -0.68 -14.83
C LYS A 29 4.10 -1.94 -15.55
N VAL A 30 5.02 -2.81 -15.98
CA VAL A 30 4.70 -4.08 -16.65
C VAL A 30 3.95 -5.03 -15.72
N LEU A 31 4.43 -5.20 -14.49
CA LEU A 31 3.79 -6.06 -13.50
C LEU A 31 2.40 -5.55 -13.10
N THR A 32 2.23 -4.23 -12.93
CA THR A 32 0.93 -3.62 -12.68
C THR A 32 -0.03 -3.83 -13.84
N PHE A 33 0.43 -3.66 -15.09
CA PHE A 33 -0.40 -3.96 -16.26
C PHE A 33 -0.82 -5.43 -16.32
N TYR A 34 0.11 -6.34 -16.02
CA TYR A 34 -0.18 -7.77 -15.93
C TYR A 34 -1.22 -8.09 -14.84
N MET A 35 -1.08 -7.49 -13.65
CA MET A 35 -2.05 -7.63 -12.55
C MET A 35 -3.43 -7.11 -12.95
N ARG A 36 -3.53 -5.96 -13.62
CA ARG A 36 -4.81 -5.45 -14.14
C ARG A 36 -5.46 -6.41 -15.12
N ARG A 37 -4.68 -6.95 -16.05
CA ARG A 37 -5.20 -7.92 -17.02
C ARG A 37 -5.76 -9.17 -16.33
N GLN A 38 -5.08 -9.66 -15.29
CA GLN A 38 -5.60 -10.77 -14.48
C GLN A 38 -6.91 -10.38 -13.77
N ILE A 39 -6.94 -9.21 -13.12
CA ILE A 39 -8.13 -8.70 -12.42
C ILE A 39 -9.32 -8.55 -13.39
N HIS A 40 -9.08 -8.02 -14.59
CA HIS A 40 -10.11 -7.86 -15.61
C HIS A 40 -10.61 -9.19 -16.17
N ALA A 41 -9.71 -10.17 -16.39
CA ALA A 41 -10.08 -11.51 -16.82
C ALA A 41 -10.98 -12.21 -15.78
N LEU A 42 -10.73 -12.01 -14.48
CA LEU A 42 -11.58 -12.52 -13.40
C LEU A 42 -12.99 -11.92 -13.41
N SER A 43 -13.08 -10.62 -13.69
CA SER A 43 -14.36 -9.91 -13.79
C SER A 43 -15.23 -10.44 -14.91
N LYS A 44 -14.65 -10.84 -16.04
CA LYS A 44 -15.37 -11.40 -17.19
C LYS A 44 -15.68 -12.90 -17.05
N GLY A 45 -14.84 -13.65 -16.34
CA GLY A 45 -14.96 -15.11 -16.17
C GLY A 45 -15.87 -15.57 -15.03
N GLY A 46 -16.66 -14.69 -14.40
CA GLY A 46 -17.58 -15.07 -13.31
C GLY A 46 -16.89 -15.51 -12.02
N GLY A 47 -15.61 -15.16 -11.82
CA GLY A 47 -14.86 -15.34 -10.56
C GLY A 47 -14.58 -16.79 -10.10
N LYS A 48 -15.17 -17.82 -10.71
CA LYS A 48 -15.11 -19.22 -10.20
C LYS A 48 -14.05 -20.12 -10.85
N ARG A 49 -13.40 -19.71 -11.95
CA ARG A 49 -12.50 -20.60 -12.72
C ARG A 49 -11.09 -20.08 -13.02
N ALA A 50 -10.82 -18.79 -12.85
CA ALA A 50 -9.47 -18.27 -13.08
C ALA A 50 -8.75 -18.14 -11.73
N ALA A 51 -7.77 -19.01 -11.50
CA ALA A 51 -6.83 -18.84 -10.40
C ALA A 51 -6.01 -17.57 -10.68
N VAL A 52 -6.07 -16.59 -9.77
CA VAL A 52 -5.17 -15.45 -9.83
C VAL A 52 -3.77 -15.94 -9.55
N ARG A 53 -2.84 -15.66 -10.45
CA ARG A 53 -1.44 -16.01 -10.29
C ARG A 53 -0.81 -15.05 -9.29
N VAL A 54 -0.68 -15.53 -8.06
CA VAL A 54 -0.11 -14.82 -6.92
C VAL A 54 1.35 -14.44 -7.17
N GLU A 55 2.03 -15.17 -8.06
CA GLU A 55 3.41 -14.93 -8.48
C GLU A 55 3.61 -13.51 -9.00
N GLY A 56 2.65 -12.97 -9.76
CA GLY A 56 2.71 -11.59 -10.25
C GLY A 56 2.69 -10.55 -9.13
N ALA A 57 1.89 -10.78 -8.08
CA ALA A 57 1.82 -9.91 -6.92
C ALA A 57 3.06 -10.02 -6.03
N ALA A 58 3.61 -11.23 -5.89
CA ALA A 58 4.86 -11.49 -5.19
C ALA A 58 6.05 -10.78 -5.86
N LEU A 59 6.17 -10.91 -7.19
CA LEU A 59 7.18 -10.23 -8.00
C LEU A 59 7.06 -8.72 -7.92
N LEU A 60 5.83 -8.20 -7.95
CA LEU A 60 5.59 -6.77 -7.81
C LEU A 60 6.08 -6.27 -6.45
N LEU A 61 5.74 -6.96 -5.36
CA LEU A 61 6.21 -6.64 -4.01
C LEU A 61 7.75 -6.71 -3.92
N GLN A 62 8.37 -7.75 -4.48
CA GLN A 62 9.83 -7.89 -4.49
C GLN A 62 10.50 -6.74 -5.27
N THR A 63 9.94 -6.36 -6.42
CA THR A 63 10.45 -5.25 -7.23
C THR A 63 10.34 -3.93 -6.48
N VAL A 64 9.18 -3.65 -5.87
CA VAL A 64 8.98 -2.43 -5.06
C VAL A 64 9.96 -2.39 -3.89
N ARG A 65 10.16 -3.51 -3.19
CA ARG A 65 11.16 -3.61 -2.10
C ARG A 65 12.58 -3.36 -2.57
N ALA A 66 12.96 -3.95 -3.70
CA ALA A 66 14.27 -3.73 -4.30
C ALA A 66 14.47 -2.26 -4.69
N ALA A 67 13.48 -1.65 -5.35
CA ALA A 67 13.49 -0.25 -5.72
C ALA A 67 13.61 0.68 -4.49
N CYS A 68 12.80 0.41 -3.47
CA CYS A 68 12.85 1.13 -2.19
C CYS A 68 14.21 1.04 -1.51
N ARG A 69 14.80 -0.15 -1.42
CA ARG A 69 16.12 -0.36 -0.80
C ARG A 69 17.22 0.33 -1.61
N SER A 70 17.26 0.09 -2.91
CA SER A 70 18.23 0.72 -3.82
C SER A 70 18.21 2.24 -3.66
N GLN A 71 17.03 2.85 -3.72
CA GLN A 71 16.91 4.30 -3.64
C GLN A 71 17.24 4.87 -2.25
N ARG A 72 17.06 4.12 -1.15
CA ARG A 72 17.55 4.52 0.18
C ARG A 72 19.09 4.55 0.26
N HIS A 73 19.79 3.73 -0.54
CA HIS A 73 21.24 3.59 -0.49
C HIS A 73 21.99 4.45 -1.52
N THR A 74 21.39 4.75 -2.67
CA THR A 74 22.10 5.36 -3.82
C THR A 74 21.53 6.69 -4.29
N ALA A 75 20.27 7.02 -4.01
CA ALA A 75 19.61 8.18 -4.60
C ALA A 75 19.51 9.35 -3.63
N GLY A 76 19.92 10.54 -4.08
CA GLY A 76 19.52 11.79 -3.44
C GLY A 76 17.98 11.99 -3.52
N PRO A 77 17.41 12.83 -2.64
CA PRO A 77 15.96 12.97 -2.43
C PRO A 77 15.09 13.05 -3.71
N PRO A 78 15.41 13.87 -4.74
CA PRO A 78 14.50 14.08 -5.87
C PRO A 78 14.38 12.91 -6.87
N ARG A 79 15.37 12.00 -6.95
CA ARG A 79 15.26 10.81 -7.81
C ARG A 79 14.38 9.73 -7.14
N LEU A 80 14.54 9.57 -5.84
CA LEU A 80 13.71 8.73 -4.98
C LEU A 80 12.25 9.19 -5.01
N ALA A 81 12.00 10.51 -4.97
CA ALA A 81 10.67 11.10 -5.10
C ALA A 81 9.92 10.67 -6.37
N ARG A 82 10.57 10.79 -7.54
CA ARG A 82 9.95 10.46 -8.84
C ARG A 82 9.72 8.95 -9.01
N GLY A 83 10.66 8.14 -8.55
CA GLY A 83 10.52 6.69 -8.56
C GLY A 83 9.35 6.24 -7.69
N LEU A 84 9.31 6.66 -6.43
CA LEU A 84 8.22 6.33 -5.50
C LEU A 84 6.86 6.83 -5.97
N ARG A 85 6.77 8.03 -6.57
CA ARG A 85 5.52 8.55 -7.13
C ARG A 85 4.99 7.67 -8.26
N LYS A 86 5.84 7.30 -9.23
CA LYS A 86 5.45 6.37 -10.32
C LYS A 86 4.98 5.02 -9.74
N LEU A 87 5.68 4.50 -8.72
CA LEU A 87 5.29 3.27 -8.03
C LEU A 87 3.92 3.42 -7.35
N TRP A 88 3.69 4.57 -6.71
CA TRP A 88 2.44 4.89 -6.03
C TRP A 88 1.26 4.96 -6.99
N ASP A 89 1.39 5.68 -8.12
CA ASP A 89 0.35 5.80 -9.14
C ASP A 89 -0.09 4.41 -9.65
N HIS A 90 0.89 3.53 -9.87
CA HIS A 90 0.65 2.17 -10.31
C HIS A 90 -0.06 1.31 -9.26
N VAL A 91 0.14 1.59 -7.98
CA VAL A 91 -0.42 0.85 -6.86
C VAL A 91 -1.81 1.36 -6.52
N GLU A 92 -2.03 2.67 -6.55
CA GLU A 92 -3.35 3.27 -6.45
C GLU A 92 -4.25 2.75 -7.57
N GLU A 93 -3.75 2.61 -8.79
CA GLU A 93 -4.55 2.10 -9.89
C GLU A 93 -4.95 0.62 -9.71
N VAL A 94 -4.16 -0.18 -8.98
CA VAL A 94 -4.55 -1.53 -8.56
C VAL A 94 -5.67 -1.46 -7.51
N VAL A 95 -5.58 -0.55 -6.53
CA VAL A 95 -6.64 -0.29 -5.52
C VAL A 95 -7.94 0.16 -6.13
N ARG A 96 -7.90 0.98 -7.17
CA ARG A 96 -9.10 1.49 -7.86
C ARG A 96 -9.96 0.37 -8.45
N HIS A 97 -9.46 -0.87 -8.51
CA HIS A 97 -10.26 -2.07 -8.81
C HIS A 97 -10.76 -2.80 -7.54
N GLU A 98 -10.95 -2.03 -6.46
CA GLU A 98 -11.42 -2.37 -5.11
C GLU A 98 -12.37 -3.57 -5.04
N ALA A 99 -13.49 -3.49 -5.77
CA ALA A 99 -14.54 -4.50 -5.72
C ALA A 99 -14.12 -5.87 -6.26
N LEU A 100 -13.07 -5.92 -7.09
CA LEU A 100 -12.54 -7.14 -7.71
C LEU A 100 -11.39 -7.73 -6.88
N LEU A 101 -10.54 -6.89 -6.27
CA LEU A 101 -9.45 -7.34 -5.40
C LEU A 101 -9.98 -7.97 -4.10
N GLN A 102 -11.04 -7.40 -3.52
CA GLN A 102 -11.68 -7.99 -2.34
C GLN A 102 -12.24 -9.39 -2.59
N ARG A 103 -12.51 -9.76 -3.85
CA ARG A 103 -12.96 -11.11 -4.21
C ARG A 103 -11.82 -12.12 -4.29
N GLN A 104 -10.57 -11.69 -4.11
CA GLN A 104 -9.37 -12.50 -4.32
C GLN A 104 -8.47 -12.47 -3.08
N PRO A 105 -8.81 -13.26 -2.03
CA PRO A 105 -8.10 -13.23 -0.75
C PRO A 105 -6.61 -13.54 -0.86
N ALA A 106 -6.20 -14.34 -1.86
CA ALA A 106 -4.80 -14.73 -2.05
C ALA A 106 -3.85 -13.56 -2.42
N VAL A 107 -4.37 -12.47 -2.99
CA VAL A 107 -3.54 -11.32 -3.43
C VAL A 107 -3.51 -10.20 -2.38
N LEU A 108 -4.51 -10.14 -1.50
CA LEU A 108 -4.66 -9.08 -0.50
C LEU A 108 -3.42 -8.91 0.41
N PRO A 109 -2.75 -9.98 0.91
CA PRO A 109 -1.57 -9.82 1.76
C PRO A 109 -0.41 -9.11 1.05
N TYR A 110 -0.20 -9.39 -0.24
CA TYR A 110 0.85 -8.75 -1.04
C TYR A 110 0.56 -7.28 -1.23
N TYR A 111 -0.70 -6.95 -1.47
CA TYR A 111 -1.14 -5.58 -1.63
C TYR A 111 -0.94 -4.75 -0.35
N CYS A 112 -1.33 -5.28 0.81
CA CYS A 112 -1.11 -4.63 2.11
C CYS A 112 0.38 -4.41 2.41
N ARG A 113 1.21 -5.43 2.14
CA ARG A 113 2.66 -5.32 2.28
C ARG A 113 3.23 -4.27 1.34
N LEU A 114 2.73 -4.18 0.11
CA LEU A 114 3.21 -3.19 -0.85
C LEU A 114 2.93 -1.77 -0.36
N VAL A 115 1.70 -1.49 0.08
CA VAL A 115 1.33 -0.19 0.69
C VAL A 115 2.27 0.12 1.86
N ARG A 116 2.52 -0.85 2.74
CA ARG A 116 3.45 -0.68 3.86
C ARG A 116 4.85 -0.26 3.41
N GLU A 117 5.44 -1.00 2.47
CA GLU A 117 6.80 -0.70 1.98
C GLU A 117 6.88 0.70 1.38
N LEU A 118 5.88 1.09 0.58
CA LEU A 118 5.84 2.44 0.00
C LEU A 118 5.72 3.52 1.08
N CYS A 119 4.87 3.31 2.09
CA CYS A 119 4.72 4.25 3.20
C CYS A 119 6.05 4.44 3.95
N GLU A 120 6.75 3.35 4.27
CA GLU A 120 8.06 3.44 4.94
C GLU A 120 9.11 4.16 4.09
N CYS A 121 9.07 4.02 2.75
CA CYS A 121 9.97 4.75 1.85
C CYS A 121 9.60 6.22 1.67
N SER A 122 8.34 6.57 1.92
CA SER A 122 7.78 7.88 1.65
C SER A 122 7.92 8.90 2.79
N ALA A 123 8.50 8.50 3.93
CA ALA A 123 8.81 9.34 5.10
C ALA A 123 9.73 10.56 4.81
N LEU A 124 10.04 10.79 3.54
CA LEU A 124 10.84 11.88 2.99
C LEU A 124 10.00 12.99 2.32
N GLY A 125 8.68 13.02 2.57
CA GLY A 125 7.80 14.10 2.11
C GLY A 125 7.09 13.85 0.77
N TYR A 126 6.84 12.58 0.42
CA TYR A 126 6.34 12.22 -0.92
C TYR A 126 4.86 11.82 -0.97
N LEU A 127 4.19 11.77 0.19
CA LEU A 127 2.75 11.45 0.29
C LEU A 127 1.86 12.68 0.44
N SER A 128 2.35 13.91 0.27
CA SER A 128 1.53 15.12 0.47
C SER A 128 0.31 15.17 -0.45
N GLU A 129 0.40 14.56 -1.64
CA GLU A 129 -0.70 14.40 -2.60
C GLU A 129 -1.73 13.34 -2.22
N LEU A 130 -1.40 12.49 -1.24
CA LEU A 130 -2.37 11.52 -0.72
C LEU A 130 -3.33 12.14 0.28
N ARG A 131 -3.05 13.31 0.85
CA ARG A 131 -3.93 13.93 1.86
C ARG A 131 -5.35 14.18 1.35
N GLY A 132 -6.28 14.20 2.29
CA GLY A 132 -7.70 14.39 2.03
C GLY A 132 -8.34 13.15 1.42
N GLU A 133 -9.05 13.34 0.30
CA GLU A 133 -9.87 12.31 -0.31
C GLU A 133 -9.11 11.07 -0.82
N PRO A 134 -7.92 11.18 -1.44
CA PRO A 134 -7.12 10.01 -1.82
C PRO A 134 -6.75 9.11 -0.64
N MET A 135 -6.32 9.67 0.50
CA MET A 135 -5.99 8.93 1.71
C MET A 135 -7.23 8.31 2.33
N LYS A 136 -8.36 9.04 2.39
CA LYS A 136 -9.64 8.48 2.84
C LYS A 136 -10.07 7.29 1.99
N ARG A 137 -9.93 7.36 0.66
CA ARG A 137 -10.23 6.24 -0.25
C ARG A 137 -9.32 5.04 0.02
N LEU A 138 -8.00 5.24 0.13
CA LEU A 138 -7.08 4.15 0.40
C LEU A 138 -7.31 3.52 1.78
N LEU A 139 -7.48 4.34 2.82
CA LEU A 139 -7.83 3.86 4.16
C LEU A 139 -9.17 3.11 4.11
N GLY A 140 -10.18 3.65 3.44
CA GLY A 140 -11.47 2.99 3.25
C GLY A 140 -11.33 1.59 2.68
N HIS A 141 -10.47 1.43 1.67
CA HIS A 141 -10.16 0.13 1.08
C HIS A 141 -9.51 -0.81 2.09
N LEU A 142 -8.44 -0.39 2.77
CA LEU A 142 -7.71 -1.21 3.75
C LEU A 142 -8.61 -1.66 4.91
N LEU A 143 -9.59 -0.85 5.28
CA LEU A 143 -10.52 -1.10 6.38
C LEU A 143 -11.75 -1.94 5.98
N SER A 144 -11.95 -2.21 4.70
CA SER A 144 -13.14 -2.89 4.17
C SER A 144 -12.94 -4.39 3.92
N PHE A 145 -11.77 -4.93 4.25
CA PHE A 145 -11.49 -6.36 4.08
C PHE A 145 -12.38 -7.23 4.97
N ARG A 146 -12.90 -8.31 4.38
CA ARG A 146 -13.92 -9.17 5.00
C ARG A 146 -13.36 -10.39 5.73
N THR A 147 -12.13 -10.80 5.41
CA THR A 147 -11.47 -11.93 6.09
C THR A 147 -10.62 -11.40 7.24
N SER A 148 -10.57 -12.14 8.36
CA SER A 148 -9.80 -11.74 9.55
C SER A 148 -8.31 -11.52 9.23
N GLU A 149 -7.70 -12.41 8.44
CA GLU A 149 -6.30 -12.30 8.04
C GLU A 149 -6.04 -11.04 7.19
N ALA A 150 -6.89 -10.76 6.20
CA ALA A 150 -6.74 -9.57 5.38
C ALA A 150 -7.04 -8.30 6.18
N GLN A 151 -8.00 -8.34 7.10
CA GLN A 151 -8.33 -7.23 7.99
C GLN A 151 -7.16 -6.85 8.89
N VAL A 152 -6.45 -7.83 9.47
CA VAL A 152 -5.22 -7.57 10.25
C VAL A 152 -4.16 -6.92 9.38
N ALA A 153 -3.89 -7.45 8.18
CA ALA A 153 -2.91 -6.87 7.26
C ALA A 153 -3.31 -5.46 6.78
N GLY A 154 -4.60 -5.22 6.56
CA GLY A 154 -5.14 -3.93 6.17
C GLY A 154 -5.03 -2.88 7.27
N LEU A 155 -5.37 -3.24 8.51
CA LEU A 155 -5.20 -2.36 9.67
C LEU A 155 -3.72 -2.03 9.92
N ASP A 156 -2.83 -2.99 9.77
CA ASP A 156 -1.39 -2.75 9.94
C ASP A 156 -0.85 -1.80 8.85
N ALA A 157 -1.27 -1.99 7.59
CA ALA A 157 -0.95 -1.07 6.49
C ALA A 157 -1.55 0.33 6.71
N ALA A 158 -2.77 0.44 7.24
CA ALA A 158 -3.43 1.70 7.54
C ALA A 158 -2.68 2.49 8.64
N ALA A 159 -2.25 1.81 9.70
CA ALA A 159 -1.42 2.42 10.74
C ALA A 159 -0.10 2.97 10.18
N GLN A 160 0.53 2.24 9.25
CA GLN A 160 1.77 2.69 8.60
C GLN A 160 1.55 3.88 7.67
N LEU A 161 0.44 3.89 6.92
CA LEU A 161 0.05 5.02 6.10
C LEU A 161 -0.13 6.28 6.95
N ILE A 162 -0.78 6.19 8.11
CA ILE A 162 -0.95 7.33 9.03
C ILE A 162 0.39 7.79 9.58
N ARG A 163 1.21 6.85 10.08
CA ARG A 163 2.53 7.15 10.65
C ARG A 163 3.44 7.92 9.68
N HIS A 164 3.41 7.55 8.41
CA HIS A 164 4.31 8.10 7.38
C HIS A 164 3.65 9.11 6.43
N ALA A 165 2.36 9.40 6.60
CA ALA A 165 1.69 10.42 5.81
C ALA A 165 2.43 11.75 5.95
N ASP A 166 2.68 12.40 4.83
CA ASP A 166 3.37 13.68 4.79
C ASP A 166 2.40 14.83 5.05
N GLY A 167 2.84 15.83 5.82
CA GLY A 167 2.04 16.99 6.20
C GLY A 167 1.04 16.76 7.34
N ASP A 168 0.18 17.74 7.55
CA ASP A 168 -0.93 17.70 8.51
C ASP A 168 -2.09 16.88 7.94
N ILE A 169 -2.58 15.91 8.74
CA ILE A 169 -3.72 15.03 8.44
C ILE A 169 -4.84 15.18 9.48
N SER A 170 -4.88 16.31 10.19
CA SER A 170 -5.86 16.59 11.25
C SER A 170 -7.30 16.57 10.73
N SER A 171 -7.54 16.92 9.47
CA SER A 171 -8.87 16.94 8.85
C SER A 171 -9.47 15.53 8.61
N GLU A 172 -8.61 14.52 8.63
CA GLU A 172 -8.93 13.11 8.40
C GLU A 172 -9.19 12.37 9.72
N ALA A 173 -8.74 12.94 10.85
CA ALA A 173 -8.76 12.31 12.17
C ALA A 173 -10.16 11.83 12.58
N SER A 174 -11.16 12.72 12.57
CA SER A 174 -12.54 12.38 12.99
C SER A 174 -13.10 11.20 12.19
N TRP A 175 -13.07 11.30 10.85
CA TRP A 175 -13.56 10.25 9.95
C TRP A 175 -12.87 8.91 10.19
N PHE A 176 -11.56 8.93 10.42
CA PHE A 176 -10.78 7.72 10.64
C PHE A 176 -11.07 7.09 12.00
N CYS A 177 -11.08 7.91 13.05
CA CYS A 177 -11.30 7.47 14.42
C CYS A 177 -12.70 6.87 14.61
N ASP A 178 -13.74 7.46 14.02
CA ASP A 178 -15.11 6.92 14.04
C ASP A 178 -15.17 5.49 13.48
N ARG A 179 -14.47 5.24 12.38
CA ARG A 179 -14.38 3.91 11.77
C ARG A 179 -13.59 2.94 12.63
N MET A 180 -12.54 3.38 13.32
CA MET A 180 -11.74 2.52 14.19
C MET A 180 -12.50 2.10 15.45
N VAL A 181 -13.31 3.00 16.02
CA VAL A 181 -14.18 2.66 17.15
C VAL A 181 -15.20 1.60 16.76
N ALA A 182 -15.81 1.71 15.57
CA ALA A 182 -16.71 0.69 15.06
C ALA A 182 -16.01 -0.69 14.94
N GLN A 183 -14.76 -0.72 14.49
CA GLN A 183 -13.95 -1.94 14.35
C GLN A 183 -13.53 -2.52 15.71
N LEU A 184 -13.18 -1.69 16.70
CA LEU A 184 -12.87 -2.13 18.07
C LEU A 184 -14.06 -2.84 18.71
N ARG A 185 -15.27 -2.32 18.52
CA ARG A 185 -16.52 -2.91 19.04
C ARG A 185 -16.84 -4.27 18.41
N GLN A 186 -16.29 -4.56 17.24
CA GLN A 186 -16.49 -5.82 16.50
C GLN A 186 -15.38 -6.87 16.74
N GLY A 187 -14.44 -6.62 17.66
CA GLY A 187 -13.41 -7.60 18.06
C GLY A 187 -12.03 -7.43 17.40
N GLY A 188 -11.78 -6.36 16.64
CA GLY A 188 -10.48 -6.08 15.97
C GLY A 188 -9.37 -5.49 16.88
N GLN A 189 -9.30 -5.89 18.15
CA GLN A 189 -8.75 -5.06 19.23
C GLN A 189 -7.28 -4.60 19.10
N PRO A 190 -6.27 -5.44 18.81
CA PRO A 190 -4.88 -4.97 18.85
C PRO A 190 -4.50 -4.08 17.66
N ALA A 191 -4.96 -4.41 16.45
CA ALA A 191 -4.58 -3.68 15.24
C ALA A 191 -5.35 -2.35 15.08
N ALA A 192 -6.64 -2.32 15.46
CA ALA A 192 -7.41 -1.07 15.47
C ALA A 192 -6.92 -0.10 16.56
N ALA A 193 -6.46 -0.60 17.71
CA ALA A 193 -5.81 0.23 18.72
C ALA A 193 -4.51 0.86 18.21
N ALA A 194 -3.68 0.11 17.48
CA ALA A 194 -2.46 0.63 16.86
C ALA A 194 -2.74 1.75 15.85
N CYS A 195 -3.86 1.66 15.11
CA CYS A 195 -4.34 2.70 14.22
C CYS A 195 -4.71 3.99 14.95
N LEU A 196 -5.48 3.89 16.05
CA LEU A 196 -5.83 5.04 16.88
C LEU A 196 -4.59 5.67 17.52
N ALA A 197 -3.65 4.86 18.00
CA ALA A 197 -2.38 5.35 18.54
C ALA A 197 -1.56 6.09 17.48
N ALA A 198 -1.50 5.58 16.24
CA ALA A 198 -0.84 6.27 15.13
C ALA A 198 -1.49 7.64 14.86
N MET A 199 -2.82 7.73 14.89
CA MET A 199 -3.53 9.00 14.73
C MET A 199 -3.25 9.97 15.88
N ALA A 200 -3.30 9.49 17.12
CA ALA A 200 -3.01 10.29 18.31
C ALA A 200 -1.57 10.87 18.29
N LEU A 201 -0.60 10.10 17.79
CA LEU A 201 0.79 10.58 17.65
C LEU A 201 0.95 11.60 16.52
N ARG A 202 0.21 11.45 15.41
CA ARG A 202 0.34 12.34 14.24
C ARG A 202 -0.43 13.64 14.39
N CYS A 203 -1.63 13.59 14.97
CA CYS A 203 -2.53 14.73 15.11
C CYS A 203 -3.11 14.79 16.54
N PRO A 204 -2.28 15.04 17.56
CA PRO A 204 -2.69 14.93 18.97
C PRO A 204 -3.86 15.85 19.32
N TYR A 205 -3.89 17.07 18.78
CA TYR A 205 -4.98 18.02 19.03
C TYR A 205 -6.29 17.59 18.37
N ALA A 206 -6.26 17.22 17.08
CA ALA A 206 -7.45 16.74 16.39
C ALA A 206 -8.00 15.44 17.01
N PHE A 207 -7.11 14.55 17.46
CA PHE A 207 -7.49 13.32 18.16
C PHE A 207 -8.14 13.62 19.53
N ARG A 208 -7.56 14.54 20.31
CA ARG A 208 -8.14 15.01 21.56
C ARG A 208 -9.52 15.63 21.32
N ASP A 209 -9.64 16.51 20.34
CA ASP A 209 -10.89 17.22 20.06
C ASP A 209 -11.98 16.23 19.60
N TRP A 210 -11.63 15.21 18.81
CA TRP A 210 -12.53 14.09 18.49
C TRP A 210 -12.95 13.31 19.74
N LEU A 211 -12.02 12.98 20.65
CA LEU A 211 -12.34 12.29 21.91
C LEU A 211 -13.29 13.10 22.82
N LEU A 212 -13.20 14.43 22.79
CA LEU A 212 -14.04 15.32 23.59
C LEU A 212 -15.40 15.62 22.95
N ALA A 213 -15.53 15.41 21.63
CA ALA A 213 -16.75 15.65 20.87
C ALA A 213 -17.68 14.43 20.77
N GLY A 214 -17.17 13.22 21.05
CA GLY A 214 -17.94 11.96 21.06
C GLY A 214 -18.56 11.64 22.41
#